data_AF-A0A8J6IF30-F1
#
_entry.id   AF-A0A8J6IF30-F1
#
_cell.length_a   1.000
_cell.length_b   1.000
_cell.length_c   1.000
_cell.angle_alpha   90.00
_cell.angle_beta   90.00
_cell.angle_gamma   90.00
#
_symmetry.space_group_name_H-M   'P 1'
#
loop_
_entity.id
_entity.type
_entity.pdbx_description
1 polymer ?
#
loop_
_entity_poly.entity_id
_entity_poly.type
_entity_poly.pdbx_seq_one_letter_code
_entity_poly.pdbx_strand_id
1 'polypeptide(L)'
;MAKDELDIEYLWRDRRRILGMPITFTKYLMSDDRIFLEQGLLSTDLEEVLLYRVRDISLRISLGQRIFGVGTITLKSSDKTMPILVLKNIKDPRRVKELIHRQVEKMKAERRMRVGEILDDGDNDEDDYMDGEMGS
;
A
#
# COMPACT_ATOMS: atom_id res chain seq x y z
N MET A 1 25.03 15.68 10.79
CA MET A 1 24.19 14.46 10.78
C MET A 1 22.75 14.93 10.62
N ALA A 2 22.25 14.98 9.39
CA ALA A 2 20.86 15.37 9.12
C ALA A 2 20.04 14.09 9.02
N LYS A 3 19.28 13.75 10.07
CA LYS A 3 18.29 12.66 9.96
C LYS A 3 17.20 12.74 11.03
N ASP A 4 16.55 13.90 11.12
CA ASP A 4 15.30 14.09 11.85
C ASP A 4 14.44 15.08 11.05
N GLU A 5 13.67 14.60 10.05
CA GLU A 5 12.63 15.45 9.43
C GLU A 5 11.55 14.70 8.65
N LEU A 6 11.29 13.44 8.98
CA LEU A 6 10.10 12.73 8.54
C LEU A 6 9.70 11.77 9.67
N ASP A 7 8.89 12.25 10.61
CA ASP A 7 8.30 11.43 11.68
C ASP A 7 7.21 10.54 11.07
N ILE A 8 7.64 9.64 10.18
CA ILE A 8 6.77 8.66 9.55
C ILE A 8 6.49 7.61 10.60
N GLU A 9 5.25 7.58 11.09
CA GLU A 9 4.83 6.53 12.00
C GLU A 9 4.76 5.20 11.23
N TYR A 10 5.60 4.25 11.65
CA TYR A 10 5.65 2.94 11.00
C TYR A 10 4.79 1.95 11.76
N LEU A 11 3.66 1.58 11.15
CA LEU A 11 2.74 0.56 11.66
C LEU A 11 3.37 -0.84 11.74
N TRP A 12 4.32 -1.12 10.86
CA TRP A 12 5.00 -2.40 10.83
C TRP A 12 6.44 -2.27 10.33
N ARG A 13 7.34 -3.05 10.94
CA ARG A 13 8.75 -3.14 10.57
C ARG A 13 9.17 -4.61 10.63
N ASP A 14 9.84 -5.08 9.58
CA ASP A 14 10.49 -6.40 9.56
C ASP A 14 11.79 -6.33 8.76
N ARG A 15 12.60 -7.38 8.89
CA ARG A 15 13.85 -7.53 8.16
C ARG A 15 13.82 -8.88 7.47
N ARG A 16 14.32 -8.92 6.23
CA ARG A 16 14.49 -10.19 5.52
C ARG A 16 15.37 -11.12 6.36
N ARG A 17 14.96 -12.39 6.43
CA ARG A 17 15.70 -13.44 7.13
C ARG A 17 16.29 -14.44 6.15
N ILE A 18 17.45 -14.99 6.46
CA ILE A 18 18.03 -16.15 5.76
C ILE A 18 18.17 -17.24 6.82
N LEU A 19 17.56 -18.41 6.58
CA LEU A 19 17.52 -19.53 7.55
C LEU A 19 17.03 -19.12 8.95
N GLY A 20 16.07 -18.18 9.03
CA GLY A 20 15.54 -17.65 10.30
C GLY A 20 16.35 -16.51 10.92
N MET A 21 17.60 -16.27 10.48
CA MET A 21 18.47 -15.22 11.02
C MET A 21 18.35 -13.90 10.24
N PRO A 22 18.29 -12.74 10.92
CA PRO A 22 18.13 -11.43 10.31
C PRO A 22 19.48 -10.84 9.85
N ILE A 23 20.22 -11.56 9.00
CA ILE A 23 21.60 -11.20 8.59
C ILE A 23 21.59 -10.22 7.41
N THR A 24 20.46 -10.05 6.72
CA THR A 24 20.42 -9.17 5.55
C THR A 24 20.21 -7.71 5.93
N PHE A 25 20.77 -6.83 5.13
CA PHE A 25 20.56 -5.39 5.20
C PHE A 25 19.21 -4.95 4.60
N THR A 26 18.40 -5.89 4.13
CA THR A 26 17.08 -5.62 3.57
C THR A 26 16.04 -5.44 4.67
N LYS A 27 15.52 -4.23 4.84
CA LYS A 27 14.44 -3.89 5.77
C LYS A 27 13.16 -3.60 5.02
N TYR A 28 12.05 -4.01 5.61
CA TYR A 28 10.71 -3.75 5.14
C TYR A 28 10.01 -2.89 6.19
N LEU A 29 9.48 -1.75 5.77
CA LEU A 29 8.72 -0.87 6.65
C LEU A 29 7.37 -0.58 6.01
N MET A 30 6.34 -0.41 6.82
CA MET A 30 5.01 0.00 6.36
C MET A 30 4.54 1.17 7.21
N SER A 31 4.15 2.23 6.53
CA SER A 31 3.44 3.40 7.07
C SER A 31 1.94 3.27 6.75
N ASP A 32 1.13 4.25 7.16
CA ASP A 32 -0.29 4.32 6.85
C ASP A 32 -0.60 4.37 5.35
N ASP A 33 0.24 5.04 4.56
CA ASP A 33 -0.01 5.33 3.15
C ASP A 33 0.87 4.54 2.17
N ARG A 34 2.01 4.03 2.64
CA ARG A 34 3.04 3.40 1.78
C ARG A 34 3.85 2.30 2.46
N ILE A 35 4.39 1.41 1.63
CA ILE A 35 5.36 0.38 2.03
C ILE A 35 6.73 0.75 1.48
N PHE A 36 7.74 0.62 2.32
CA PHE A 36 9.14 0.88 2.03
C PHE A 36 9.95 -0.41 2.00
N LEU A 37 10.87 -0.48 1.04
CA LEU A 37 11.92 -1.47 0.92
C LEU A 37 13.26 -0.75 0.95
N GLU A 38 13.98 -0.92 2.06
CA GLU A 38 15.36 -0.44 2.19
C GLU A 38 16.30 -1.61 1.92
N GLN A 39 17.18 -1.50 0.92
CA GLN A 39 18.14 -2.54 0.58
C GLN A 39 19.52 -1.97 0.27
N GLY A 40 20.56 -2.65 0.76
CA GLY A 40 21.94 -2.37 0.37
C GLY A 40 22.92 -2.37 1.55
N LEU A 41 24.21 -2.57 1.23
CA LEU A 41 25.29 -2.74 2.21
C LEU A 41 26.21 -1.51 2.28
N LEU A 42 26.57 -0.95 1.12
CA LEU A 42 27.45 0.22 0.99
C LEU A 42 26.68 1.44 0.44
N SER A 43 25.84 1.20 -0.56
CA SER A 43 24.78 2.12 -1.01
C SER A 43 23.46 1.63 -0.45
N THR A 44 22.58 2.53 -0.01
CA THR A 44 21.24 2.19 0.47
C THR A 44 20.22 2.67 -0.54
N ASP A 45 19.58 1.72 -1.22
CA ASP A 45 18.45 1.97 -2.12
C ASP A 45 17.16 1.88 -1.30
N LEU A 46 16.38 2.97 -1.32
CA LEU A 46 15.07 3.03 -0.68
C LEU A 46 14.02 3.10 -1.78
N GLU A 47 13.23 2.03 -1.87
CA GLU A 47 12.09 1.93 -2.77
C GLU A 47 10.80 2.08 -1.98
N GLU A 48 9.80 2.75 -2.55
CA GLU A 48 8.48 2.91 -1.92
C GLU A 48 7.33 2.60 -2.88
N VAL A 49 6.25 2.02 -2.33
CA VAL A 49 5.00 1.77 -3.05
C VAL A 49 3.83 2.30 -2.24
N LEU A 50 3.05 3.19 -2.85
CA LEU A 50 1.83 3.74 -2.28
C LEU A 50 0.74 2.66 -2.21
N LEU A 51 0.14 2.50 -1.03
CA LEU A 51 -0.84 1.45 -0.76
C LEU A 51 -2.10 1.57 -1.62
N TYR A 52 -2.56 2.78 -1.88
CA TYR A 52 -3.74 3.00 -2.73
C TYR A 52 -3.53 2.57 -4.20
N ARG A 53 -2.27 2.41 -4.66
CA ARG A 53 -1.93 1.96 -6.02
C ARG A 53 -1.81 0.44 -6.13
N VAL A 54 -1.80 -0.27 -5.00
CA VAL A 54 -1.70 -1.73 -4.94
C VAL A 54 -2.99 -2.34 -5.50
N ARG A 55 -2.84 -3.14 -6.55
CA ARG A 55 -3.93 -3.85 -7.22
C ARG A 55 -4.13 -5.25 -6.67
N ASP A 56 -3.03 -5.95 -6.44
CA ASP A 56 -3.06 -7.38 -6.10
C ASP A 56 -1.97 -7.72 -5.07
N ILE A 57 -2.31 -8.62 -4.15
CA ILE A 57 -1.48 -9.06 -3.02
C ILE A 57 -1.44 -10.59 -3.04
N SER A 58 -0.29 -11.13 -3.43
CA SER A 58 -0.03 -12.56 -3.53
C SER A 58 0.88 -13.04 -2.39
N LEU A 59 0.63 -14.24 -1.87
CA LEU A 59 1.44 -14.89 -0.85
C LEU A 59 1.97 -16.22 -1.37
N ARG A 60 3.28 -16.43 -1.30
CA ARG A 60 3.94 -17.69 -1.62
C ARG A 60 4.73 -18.19 -0.41
N ILE A 61 4.53 -19.47 -0.06
CA ILE A 61 5.25 -20.14 1.02
C ILE A 61 5.84 -21.44 0.46
N SER A 62 7.17 -21.49 0.28
CA SER A 62 7.87 -22.71 -0.12
C SER A 62 7.96 -23.72 1.04
N LEU A 63 8.36 -24.97 0.75
CA LEU A 63 8.52 -26.01 1.78
C LEU A 63 9.50 -25.58 2.89
N GLY A 64 10.69 -25.09 2.51
CA GLY A 64 11.67 -24.60 3.49
C GLY A 64 11.14 -23.40 4.30
N GLN A 65 10.46 -22.46 3.64
CA GLN A 65 9.85 -21.31 4.32
C GLN A 65 8.78 -21.73 5.35
N ARG A 66 8.02 -22.79 5.05
CA ARG A 66 7.01 -23.37 5.95
C ARG A 66 7.63 -23.91 7.24
N ILE A 67 8.78 -24.57 7.12
CA ILE A 67 9.54 -25.10 8.28
C ILE A 67 10.03 -23.94 9.16
N PHE A 68 10.49 -22.85 8.56
CA PHE A 68 10.98 -21.67 9.28
C PHE A 68 9.88 -20.66 9.67
N GLY A 69 8.61 -20.93 9.40
CA GLY A 69 7.50 -20.01 9.70
C GLY A 69 7.56 -18.67 8.95
N VAL A 70 8.23 -18.64 7.80
CA VAL A 70 8.38 -17.44 6.96
C VAL A 70 7.64 -17.59 5.63
N GLY A 71 7.54 -16.51 4.86
CA GLY A 71 7.00 -16.56 3.49
C GLY A 71 7.37 -15.34 2.67
N THR A 72 6.96 -15.35 1.41
CA THR A 72 7.18 -14.23 0.47
C THR A 72 5.85 -13.62 0.08
N ILE A 73 5.71 -12.30 0.28
CA ILE A 73 4.54 -11.52 -0.14
C ILE A 73 4.94 -10.72 -1.37
N THR A 74 4.10 -10.75 -2.40
CA THR A 74 4.29 -10.01 -3.65
C THR A 74 3.14 -9.03 -3.83
N LEU A 75 3.47 -7.76 -3.95
CA LEU A 75 2.55 -6.66 -4.15
C LEU A 75 2.67 -6.20 -5.59
N LYS A 76 1.55 -6.18 -6.33
CA LYS A 76 1.50 -5.64 -7.69
C LYS A 76 0.85 -4.27 -7.64
N SER A 77 1.55 -3.27 -8.16
CA SER A 77 1.11 -1.88 -8.22
C SER A 77 0.74 -1.49 -9.65
N SER A 78 -0.12 -0.48 -9.74
CA SER A 78 -0.47 0.20 -11.00
C SER A 78 0.64 1.14 -11.50
N ASP A 79 1.66 1.38 -10.69
CA ASP A 79 2.70 2.36 -10.94
C ASP A 79 3.60 1.97 -12.13
N LYS A 80 3.97 2.95 -12.94
CA LYS A 80 4.84 2.75 -14.12
C LYS A 80 6.31 2.53 -13.72
N THR A 81 6.73 3.15 -12.62
CA THR A 81 8.14 3.11 -12.19
C THR A 81 8.44 1.81 -11.45
N MET A 82 7.46 1.27 -10.70
CA MET A 82 7.66 0.08 -9.89
C MET A 82 6.38 -0.77 -9.83
N PRO A 83 6.19 -1.68 -10.79
CA PRO A 83 4.96 -2.47 -10.89
C PRO A 83 4.89 -3.60 -9.87
N ILE A 84 6.02 -4.06 -9.31
CA ILE A 84 6.07 -5.23 -8.43
C ILE A 84 7.03 -4.98 -7.27
N LEU A 85 6.53 -5.13 -6.04
CA LEU A 85 7.31 -5.13 -4.80
C LEU A 85 7.29 -6.53 -4.16
N VAL A 86 8.45 -7.05 -3.77
CA VAL A 86 8.59 -8.41 -3.22
C VAL A 86 9.19 -8.39 -1.81
N LEU A 87 8.36 -8.70 -0.83
CA LEU A 87 8.74 -8.87 0.57
C LEU A 87 9.15 -10.33 0.82
N LYS A 88 10.45 -10.62 0.96
CA LYS A 88 10.99 -11.98 1.03
C LYS A 88 11.25 -12.41 2.47
N ASN A 89 10.90 -13.66 2.78
CA ASN A 89 11.17 -14.30 4.08
C ASN A 89 10.64 -13.51 5.27
N ILE A 90 9.42 -13.01 5.14
CA ILE A 90 8.66 -12.31 6.17
C ILE A 90 8.15 -13.31 7.20
N LYS A 91 8.28 -12.99 8.49
CA LYS A 91 7.76 -13.83 9.57
C LYS A 91 6.24 -13.72 9.62
N ASP A 92 5.56 -14.84 9.90
CA ASP A 92 4.10 -14.89 9.98
C ASP A 92 3.41 -14.27 8.74
N PRO A 93 3.75 -14.75 7.53
CA PRO A 93 3.44 -14.06 6.29
C PRO A 93 1.93 -13.96 6.01
N ARG A 94 1.12 -14.84 6.63
CA ARG A 94 -0.36 -14.76 6.59
C ARG A 94 -0.88 -13.54 7.34
N ARG A 95 -0.34 -13.28 8.54
CA ARG A 95 -0.70 -12.12 9.36
C ARG A 95 -0.28 -10.83 8.68
N VAL A 96 0.94 -10.79 8.13
CA VAL A 96 1.43 -9.60 7.43
C VAL A 96 0.65 -9.33 6.15
N LYS A 97 0.30 -10.38 5.37
CA LYS A 97 -0.59 -10.22 4.21
C LYS A 97 -1.92 -9.57 4.62
N GLU A 98 -2.54 -10.09 5.65
CA GLU A 98 -3.84 -9.60 6.13
C GLU A 98 -3.76 -8.14 6.60
N LEU A 99 -2.67 -7.78 7.30
CA LEU A 99 -2.39 -6.41 7.73
C LEU A 99 -2.24 -5.46 6.54
N ILE A 100 -1.48 -5.85 5.51
CA ILE A 100 -1.33 -5.04 4.29
C ILE A 100 -2.68 -4.91 3.57
N HIS A 101 -3.44 -6.00 3.47
CA HIS A 101 -4.76 -6.00 2.82
C HIS A 101 -5.71 -4.99 3.47
N ARG A 102 -5.83 -5.01 4.80
CA ARG A 102 -6.69 -4.06 5.53
C ARG A 102 -6.27 -2.61 5.31
N GLN A 103 -4.97 -2.33 5.34
CA GLN A 103 -4.48 -0.97 5.12
C GLN A 103 -4.75 -0.50 3.69
N VAL A 104 -4.55 -1.36 2.69
CA VAL A 104 -4.88 -1.05 1.28
C VAL A 104 -6.36 -0.71 1.12
N GLU A 105 -7.25 -1.50 1.70
CA GLU A 105 -8.70 -1.26 1.60
C GLU A 105 -9.12 0.02 2.34
N LYS A 106 -8.54 0.31 3.50
CA LYS A 106 -8.73 1.58 4.22
C LYS A 106 -8.36 2.78 3.31
N MET A 107 -7.17 2.76 2.73
CA MET A 107 -6.69 3.85 1.87
C MET A 107 -7.53 4.02 0.59
N LYS A 108 -8.04 2.92 0.03
CA LYS A 108 -8.96 2.99 -1.12
C LYS A 108 -10.31 3.57 -0.74
N ALA A 109 -10.86 3.20 0.41
CA ALA A 109 -12.12 3.72 0.91
C ALA A 109 -12.04 5.23 1.16
N GLU A 110 -11.00 5.70 1.85
CA GLU A 110 -10.75 7.13 2.09
C GLU A 110 -10.64 7.91 0.78
N ARG A 111 -9.92 7.37 -0.21
CA ARG A 111 -9.82 8.00 -1.53
C ARG A 111 -11.16 8.04 -2.27
N ARG A 112 -11.99 7.01 -2.14
CA ARG A 112 -13.32 6.96 -2.76
C ARG A 112 -14.25 7.98 -2.14
N MET A 113 -14.26 8.12 -0.82
CA MET A 113 -15.07 9.13 -0.11
C MET A 113 -14.70 10.53 -0.57
N ARG A 114 -13.40 10.85 -0.60
CA ARG A 114 -12.90 12.16 -1.07
C ARG A 114 -13.27 12.48 -2.52
N VAL A 115 -13.35 11.48 -3.40
CA VAL A 115 -13.77 11.68 -4.80
C VAL A 115 -15.30 11.80 -4.90
N GLY A 116 -16.05 11.07 -4.07
CA GLY A 116 -17.51 11.16 -4.02
C GLY A 116 -18.00 12.53 -3.58
N GLU A 117 -17.37 13.14 -2.56
CA GLU A 117 -17.70 14.50 -2.10
C GLU A 117 -17.50 15.57 -3.19
N ILE A 118 -16.52 15.38 -4.08
CA ILE A 118 -16.24 16.33 -5.18
C ILE A 118 -17.29 16.21 -6.30
N LEU A 119 -17.96 15.05 -6.43
CA LEU A 119 -18.95 14.80 -7.47
C LEU A 119 -20.38 15.16 -7.03
N ASP A 120 -20.63 15.33 -5.73
CA ASP A 120 -21.95 15.70 -5.18
C ASP A 120 -22.23 17.23 -5.28
N ASP A 121 -21.19 18.03 -5.51
CA ASP A 121 -21.26 19.51 -5.56
C ASP A 121 -21.52 20.05 -7.00
N GLY A 122 -22.00 19.20 -7.92
CA GLY A 122 -21.97 19.47 -9.37
C GLY A 122 -23.26 19.33 -10.18
N ASP A 123 -24.40 18.89 -9.62
CA ASP A 123 -25.66 18.73 -10.37
C ASP A 123 -26.87 19.22 -9.56
N ASN A 124 -27.01 20.55 -9.42
CA ASN A 124 -28.28 21.22 -9.12
C ASN A 124 -28.38 22.49 -9.97
N ASP A 125 -28.43 22.34 -11.30
CA ASP A 125 -29.04 23.36 -12.15
C ASP A 125 -30.52 23.00 -12.29
N GLU A 126 -31.33 23.78 -11.59
CA GLU A 126 -32.78 23.68 -11.48
C GLU A 126 -33.45 23.65 -12.87
N ASP A 127 -34.10 22.53 -13.18
CA ASP A 127 -35.16 22.45 -14.17
C ASP A 127 -36.35 23.31 -13.72
N ASP A 128 -36.38 24.59 -14.08
CA ASP A 128 -37.58 25.41 -13.87
C ASP A 128 -37.75 26.51 -14.94
N TYR A 129 -38.36 26.12 -16.08
CA TYR A 129 -39.23 27.03 -16.85
C TYR A 129 -40.49 26.28 -17.27
N MET A 130 -41.48 26.39 -16.37
CA MET A 130 -42.89 26.01 -16.55
C MET A 130 -43.50 26.59 -17.83
N ASP A 131 -44.24 25.72 -18.50
CA ASP A 131 -45.30 26.01 -19.47
C ASP A 131 -46.38 26.92 -18.84
N GLY A 132 -46.94 27.86 -19.63
CA GLY A 132 -47.85 28.89 -19.13
C GLY A 132 -48.52 29.75 -20.22
N GLU A 133 -49.42 29.13 -20.97
CA GLU A 133 -50.68 29.65 -21.57
C GLU A 133 -50.77 30.99 -22.35
N MET A 134 -51.17 30.83 -23.62
CA MET A 134 -52.23 31.50 -24.42
C MET A 134 -52.64 32.96 -24.20
N GLY A 135 -52.72 33.67 -25.33
CA GLY A 135 -53.63 34.81 -25.59
C GLY A 135 -52.92 35.89 -26.42
N SER A 136 -53.41 36.40 -27.55
CA SER A 136 -54.67 36.29 -28.29
C SER A 136 -54.37 36.64 -29.76
#